data_AF-A0A967LNL4-F1
#
_entry.id   AF-A0A967LNL4-F1
#
_cell.length_a   1.000
_cell.length_b   1.000
_cell.length_c   1.000
_cell.angle_alpha   90.00
_cell.angle_beta   90.00
_cell.angle_gamma   90.00
#
_symmetry.space_group_name_H-M   'P 1'
#
loop_
_entity.id
_entity.type
_entity.pdbx_description
1 polymer ?
#
loop_
_entity_poly.entity_id
_entity_poly.type
_entity_poly.pdbx_seq_one_letter_code
_entity_poly.pdbx_strand_id
1 'polypeptide(L)' 'EEVYVLEGEVRFGPVQLNAGDYLYTPPNGTHAVFSRTGCVMLFMVPDEVEVL' A
#
# COMPACT_ATOMS: atom_id res chain seq x y z
N GLU A 1 -5.42 2.97 6.83
CA GLU A 1 -5.25 2.57 5.43
C GLU A 1 -5.22 1.05 5.36
N GLU A 2 -5.92 0.47 4.41
CA GLU A 2 -5.93 -0.96 4.13
C GLU A 2 -5.51 -1.23 2.69
N VAL A 3 -4.60 -2.18 2.52
CA VAL A 3 -4.02 -2.56 1.22
C VAL A 3 -4.23 -4.05 1.01
N TYR A 4 -4.69 -4.43 -0.17
CA TYR A 4 -4.64 -5.81 -0.65
C TYR A 4 -4.02 -5.85 -2.04
N VAL A 5 -2.92 -6.60 -2.19
CA VAL A 5 -2.18 -6.66 -3.47
C VAL A 5 -2.83 -7.69 -4.39
N LEU A 6 -3.31 -7.25 -5.54
CA LEU A 6 -3.91 -8.10 -6.56
C LEU A 6 -2.82 -8.70 -7.46
N GLU A 7 -1.86 -7.88 -7.89
CA GLU A 7 -0.79 -8.28 -8.81
C GLU A 7 0.50 -7.50 -8.51
N GLY A 8 1.64 -8.15 -8.75
CA GLY A 8 2.96 -7.51 -8.63
C GLY A 8 3.47 -7.39 -7.19
N GLU A 9 4.27 -6.36 -6.95
CA GLU A 9 4.94 -6.11 -5.67
C GLU A 9 4.91 -4.63 -5.30
N VAL A 10 4.79 -4.35 -4.00
CA VAL A 10 4.89 -3.01 -3.47
C VAL A 10 5.55 -3.03 -2.11
N ARG A 11 6.35 -2.00 -1.83
CA ARG A 11 7.01 -1.82 -0.55
C ARG A 11 6.42 -0.65 0.22
N PHE A 12 5.99 -0.93 1.45
CA PHE A 12 5.49 0.02 2.42
C PHE A 12 6.55 0.20 3.52
N GLY A 13 7.39 1.23 3.38
CA GLY A 13 8.58 1.40 4.23
C GLY A 13 9.50 0.16 4.20
N PRO A 14 9.72 -0.53 5.35
CA PRO A 14 10.53 -1.76 5.38
C PRO A 14 9.75 -3.01 4.93
N VAL A 15 8.41 -2.94 4.86
CA VAL A 15 7.54 -4.10 4.60
C VAL A 15 7.40 -4.32 3.09
N GLN A 16 7.71 -5.52 2.63
CA GLN A 16 7.47 -5.95 1.26
C GLN A 16 6.15 -6.73 1.20
N LEU A 17 5.27 -6.33 0.29
CA LEU A 17 4.03 -7.04 -0.02
C LEU A 17 4.09 -7.59 -1.44
N ASN A 18 3.51 -8.78 -1.64
CA ASN A 18 3.34 -9.46 -2.92
C ASN A 18 1.86 -9.76 -3.14
N ALA A 19 1.50 -10.16 -4.36
CA ALA A 19 0.15 -10.59 -4.69
C ALA A 19 -0.42 -11.59 -3.65
N GLY A 20 -1.60 -11.26 -3.10
CA GLY A 20 -2.27 -12.00 -2.03
C GLY A 20 -1.99 -11.49 -0.62
N ASP A 21 -1.01 -10.62 -0.42
CA ASP A 21 -0.72 -10.02 0.89
C ASP A 21 -1.70 -8.88 1.22
N TYR A 22 -1.98 -8.74 2.51
CA TYR A 22 -2.82 -7.68 3.08
C TYR A 22 -2.04 -6.90 4.15
N LEU A 23 -2.21 -5.57 4.16
CA LEU A 23 -1.64 -4.69 5.18
C LEU A 23 -2.71 -3.74 5.72
N TYR A 24 -2.83 -3.68 7.05
CA TYR A 24 -3.54 -2.61 7.75
C TYR A 24 -2.52 -1.66 8.38
N THR A 25 -2.60 -0.39 8.00
CA THR A 25 -1.86 0.70 8.62
C THR A 25 -2.82 1.55 9.47
N PRO A 26 -2.59 1.67 10.79
CA PRO A 26 -3.38 2.53 11.65
C PRO A 26 -3.38 4.01 11.20
N PRO A 27 -4.38 4.81 11.61
CA PRO A 27 -4.39 6.25 11.34
C PRO A 27 -3.09 6.95 11.76
N ASN A 28 -2.70 7.99 11.02
CA ASN A 28 -1.47 8.79 11.19
C ASN A 28 -0.15 8.05 10.90
N GLY A 29 -0.19 6.80 10.42
CA GLY A 29 1.00 6.13 9.90
C GLY A 29 1.50 6.81 8.62
N THR A 30 2.74 7.30 8.62
CA THR A 30 3.40 7.83 7.41
C THR A 30 4.52 6.89 7.00
N HIS A 31 4.56 6.48 5.74
CA HIS A 31 5.61 5.63 5.18
C HIS A 31 5.79 5.93 3.70
N ALA A 32 6.99 5.68 3.18
CA ALA A 32 7.25 5.75 1.74
C ALA A 32 6.68 4.50 1.06
N VAL A 33 6.04 4.69 -0.10
CA VAL A 33 5.50 3.60 -0.93
C VAL A 33 6.18 3.60 -2.28
N PHE A 34 6.71 2.46 -2.70
CA PHE A 34 7.26 2.31 -4.05
C PHE A 34 7.14 0.87 -4.57
N SER A 35 7.21 0.72 -5.88
CA SER A 35 7.31 -0.57 -6.58
C SER A 35 8.43 -0.50 -7.62
N ARG A 36 9.16 -1.61 -7.81
CA ARG A 36 10.22 -1.74 -8.82
C ARG A 36 9.68 -2.27 -10.13
N THR A 37 8.68 -3.16 -10.10
CA THR A 37 8.17 -3.86 -11.28
C THR A 37 6.72 -3.53 -11.63
N GLY A 38 6.05 -2.71 -10.81
CA GLY A 38 4.63 -2.41 -10.94
C GLY A 38 3.78 -3.22 -9.95
N CYS A 39 2.63 -2.66 -9.61
CA CYS A 39 1.67 -3.22 -8.65
C CYS A 39 0.25 -2.81 -9.05
N VAL A 40 -0.69 -3.74 -8.88
CA VAL A 40 -2.13 -3.45 -8.84
C VAL A 40 -2.63 -3.86 -7.46
N MET A 41 -3.29 -2.94 -6.76
CA MET A 41 -3.78 -3.17 -5.40
C MET A 41 -5.13 -2.51 -5.18
N LEU A 42 -5.92 -3.10 -4.27
CA LEU A 42 -7.04 -2.42 -3.66
C LEU A 42 -6.52 -1.58 -2.50
N PHE A 43 -6.90 -0.31 -2.49
CA PHE A 43 -6.45 0.68 -1.53
C PHE A 43 -7.66 1.34 -0.89
N MET A 44 -7.82 1.17 0.43
CA MET A 44 -8.89 1.81 1.19
C MET A 44 -8.29 2.77 2.21
N VAL A 45 -8.68 4.03 2.09
CA VAL A 45 -8.28 5.11 3.00
C VAL A 45 -9.52 5.67 3.69
N PRO A 46 -9.42 6.03 4.99
CA PRO A 46 -10.57 6.54 5.74
C PRO A 46 -11.00 7.93 5.27
N ASP A 47 -10.05 8.73 4.78
CA ASP A 47 -10.25 10.09 4.28
C ASP A 47 -9.62 10.22 2.90
N GLU A 48 -10.13 11.15 2.08
CA GLU A 48 -9.59 11.42 0.75
C GLU A 48 -8.12 11.88 0.86
N VAL A 49 -7.24 11.21 0.11
CA VAL A 49 -5.83 11.58 0.06
C VAL A 49 -5.66 12.59 -1.06
N GLU A 50 -5.44 13.86 -0.71
CA GLU A 50 -5.04 14.88 -1.67
C GLU A 50 -3.59 14.62 -2.11
N VAL A 51 -3.38 14.36 -3.40
CA VAL A 51 -2.05 14.29 -4.01
C VAL A 51 -1.66 15.72 -4.39
N LEU A 52 -0.80 16.36 -3.57
CA LEU A 52 -0.21 17.67 -3.85
C LEU A 52 0.91 17.61 -4.89
#